data_AF-F3PA58-F1
#
_entry.id   AF-F3PA58-F1
#
_cell.length_a   1.000
_cell.length_b   1.000
_cell.length_c   1.000
_cell.angle_alpha   90.00
_cell.angle_beta   90.00
_cell.angle_gamma   90.00
#
_symmetry.space_group_name_H-M   'P 1'
#
loop_
_entity.id
_entity.type
_entity.pdbx_description
1 polymer ?
#
loop_
_entity_poly.entity_id
_entity_poly.type
_entity_poly.pdbx_seq_one_letter_code
_entity_poly.pdbx_strand_id
1 'polypeptide(L)'
;MLSATNLTALDDARLRFIIGAHQVRAPGDLEAYFHWAGDAFTDGQVIDTITPKRGSQSERDKSRKAEPVWDPHTHPGSWRAVWVYSKKRAARDNQTLTAQTNRARAVIAGEKHPKGTRFVTVHQGDQVLDEASIARARSLVGLKGYVTNIPSRLMGAAEVVSSYHELWHVEQSFADEQARPESPPRLPPHP
;
A
#
# COMPACT_ATOMS: atom_id res chain seq x y z
N MET A 1 4.11 -2.40 9.38
CA MET A 1 4.28 -0.99 9.01
C MET A 1 4.62 -0.19 10.24
N LEU A 2 5.36 0.91 10.10
CA LEU A 2 5.69 1.79 11.21
C LEU A 2 4.42 2.46 11.76
N SER A 3 4.34 2.59 13.08
CA SER A 3 3.25 3.31 13.75
C SER A 3 3.31 4.80 13.44
N ALA A 4 2.20 5.53 13.64
CA ALA A 4 2.20 6.98 13.52
C ALA A 4 3.26 7.64 14.42
N THR A 5 3.42 7.12 15.65
CA THR A 5 4.45 7.57 16.60
C THR A 5 5.86 7.40 16.05
N ASN A 6 6.16 6.26 15.42
CA ASN A 6 7.46 6.01 14.82
C ASN A 6 7.74 6.99 13.67
N LEU A 7 6.74 7.30 12.84
CA LEU A 7 6.90 8.27 11.75
C LEU A 7 7.14 9.70 12.27
N THR A 8 6.43 10.11 13.31
CA THR A 8 6.68 11.40 13.97
C THR A 8 8.10 11.45 14.55
N ALA A 9 8.55 10.39 15.22
CA ALA A 9 9.91 10.34 15.78
C ALA A 9 11.01 10.45 14.70
N LEU A 10 10.82 9.82 13.54
CA LEU A 10 11.74 9.96 12.40
C LEU A 10 11.79 11.39 11.88
N ASP A 11 10.63 12.04 11.75
CA ASP A 11 10.51 13.42 11.30
C ASP A 11 11.15 14.41 12.29
N ASP A 12 10.89 14.24 13.59
CA ASP A 12 11.49 15.03 14.67
C ASP A 12 13.01 14.88 14.71
N ALA A 13 13.52 13.68 14.42
CA ALA A 13 14.94 13.40 14.26
C ALA A 13 15.53 13.94 12.94
N ARG A 14 14.74 14.66 12.13
CA ARG A 14 15.10 15.22 10.82
C ARG A 14 15.53 14.16 9.80
N LEU A 15 15.07 12.93 9.96
CA LEU A 15 15.29 11.85 9.00
C LEU A 15 14.23 11.87 7.92
N ARG A 16 14.63 11.50 6.69
CA ARG A 16 13.71 11.31 5.57
C ARG A 16 13.29 9.85 5.48
N PHE A 17 12.03 9.60 5.17
CA PHE A 17 11.52 8.24 5.01
C PHE A 17 10.64 8.10 3.78
N ILE A 18 10.64 6.88 3.22
CA ILE A 18 9.63 6.40 2.29
C ILE A 18 9.19 5.04 2.81
N ILE A 19 7.91 4.88 3.10
CA ILE A 19 7.35 3.60 3.55
C ILE A 19 6.18 3.20 2.67
N GLY A 20 5.88 1.90 2.59
CA GLY A 20 4.64 1.47 1.98
C GLY A 20 3.43 1.98 2.78
N ALA A 21 2.31 2.27 2.09
CA ALA A 21 1.01 2.53 2.69
C ALA A 21 0.13 1.28 2.62
N HIS A 22 -0.71 1.07 3.65
CA HIS A 22 -1.73 0.03 3.61
C HIS A 22 -2.82 0.42 2.62
N GLN A 23 -3.21 -0.48 1.72
CA GLN A 23 -4.28 -0.27 0.74
C GLN A 23 -5.62 0.17 1.37
N VAL A 24 -5.87 -0.19 2.64
CA VAL A 24 -7.02 0.26 3.43
C VAL A 24 -7.08 1.78 3.60
N ARG A 25 -5.94 2.48 3.46
CA ARG A 25 -5.89 3.96 3.46
C ARG A 25 -6.38 4.57 2.14
N ALA A 26 -6.32 3.84 1.02
CA ALA A 26 -6.62 4.37 -0.31
C ALA A 26 -8.00 5.06 -0.41
N PRO A 27 -9.12 4.51 0.13
CA PRO A 27 -10.41 5.20 0.12
C PRO A 27 -10.36 6.59 0.76
N GLY A 28 -9.66 6.71 1.88
CA GLY A 28 -9.50 7.97 2.58
C GLY A 28 -8.52 8.89 1.87
N ASP A 29 -7.38 8.38 1.39
CA ASP A 29 -6.35 9.19 0.73
C ASP A 29 -6.74 9.63 -0.69
N LEU A 30 -7.62 8.88 -1.36
CA LEU A 30 -8.05 9.14 -2.74
C LEU A 30 -9.50 9.61 -2.81
N GLU A 31 -10.10 10.04 -1.70
CA GLU A 31 -11.52 10.43 -1.65
C GLU A 31 -11.87 11.50 -2.70
N ALA A 32 -11.04 12.54 -2.83
CA ALA A 32 -11.26 13.60 -3.80
C ALA A 32 -11.06 13.07 -5.24
N TYR A 33 -9.98 12.34 -5.48
CA TYR A 33 -9.76 11.65 -6.75
C TYR A 33 -10.96 10.79 -7.16
N PHE A 34 -11.46 9.91 -6.28
CA PHE A 34 -12.61 9.05 -6.57
C PHE A 34 -13.88 9.86 -6.86
N HIS A 35 -14.10 10.95 -6.15
CA HIS A 35 -15.24 11.85 -6.39
C HIS A 35 -15.22 12.45 -7.82
N TRP A 36 -14.04 12.79 -8.34
CA TRP A 36 -13.92 13.51 -9.62
C TRP A 36 -13.57 12.63 -10.83
N ALA A 37 -12.81 11.56 -10.63
CA ALA A 37 -12.29 10.69 -11.69
C ALA A 37 -12.87 9.26 -11.63
N GLY A 38 -13.57 8.90 -10.55
CA GLY A 38 -14.00 7.52 -10.31
C GLY A 38 -12.83 6.58 -9.99
N ASP A 39 -13.07 5.28 -10.11
CA ASP A 39 -12.11 4.21 -9.79
C ASP A 39 -11.51 3.53 -11.04
N ALA A 40 -11.71 4.12 -12.22
CA ALA A 40 -11.10 3.67 -13.46
C ALA A 40 -9.66 4.22 -13.60
N PHE A 41 -8.68 3.38 -13.30
CA PHE A 41 -7.25 3.75 -13.37
C PHE A 41 -6.59 3.36 -14.69
N THR A 42 -5.59 4.15 -15.10
CA THR A 42 -4.69 3.83 -16.22
C THR A 42 -3.42 3.14 -15.72
N ASP A 43 -2.86 2.20 -16.49
CA ASP A 43 -1.62 1.51 -16.08
C ASP A 43 -0.46 2.49 -15.91
N GLY A 44 0.25 2.39 -14.79
CA GLY A 44 1.32 3.32 -14.44
C GLY A 44 0.86 4.68 -13.93
N GLN A 45 -0.46 4.89 -13.74
CA GLN A 45 -0.98 6.14 -13.21
C GLN A 45 -0.44 6.37 -11.78
N VAL A 46 0.02 7.60 -11.55
CA VAL A 46 0.53 8.07 -10.26
C VAL A 46 -0.36 9.21 -9.75
N ILE A 47 -0.76 9.13 -8.48
CA ILE A 47 -1.56 10.14 -7.79
C ILE A 47 -0.76 10.59 -6.57
N ASP A 48 -0.38 11.86 -6.54
CA ASP A 48 0.33 12.50 -5.43
C ASP A 48 -0.67 13.32 -4.62
N THR A 49 -0.76 13.03 -3.33
CA THR A 49 -1.77 13.58 -2.41
C THR A 49 -1.24 13.58 -0.98
N ILE A 50 -2.14 13.67 0.00
CA ILE A 50 -1.85 13.67 1.42
C ILE A 50 -2.62 12.56 2.15
N THR A 51 -2.03 12.08 3.25
CA THR A 51 -2.66 11.15 4.19
C THR A 51 -2.58 11.68 5.62
N PRO A 52 -3.65 11.61 6.43
CA PRO A 52 -3.61 12.07 7.82
C PRO A 52 -2.56 11.34 8.66
N LYS A 53 -1.76 12.10 9.42
CA LYS A 53 -0.79 11.53 10.38
C LYS A 53 -1.49 10.66 11.44
N ARG A 54 -2.70 11.05 11.85
CA ARG A 54 -3.53 10.35 12.84
C ARG A 54 -4.99 10.39 12.42
N GLY A 55 -5.73 9.34 12.79
CA GLY A 55 -7.17 9.25 12.52
C GLY A 55 -7.50 9.26 11.03
N SER A 56 -8.65 9.85 10.70
CA SER A 56 -9.22 9.91 9.36
C SER A 56 -9.52 11.35 8.87
N GLN A 57 -9.27 12.37 9.70
CA GLN A 57 -9.51 13.76 9.31
C GLN A 57 -8.44 14.20 8.32
N SER A 58 -8.87 14.53 7.10
CA SER A 58 -7.98 14.98 6.02
C SER A 58 -7.98 16.50 5.94
N GLU A 59 -6.80 17.09 5.71
CA GLU A 59 -6.63 18.51 5.37
C GLU A 59 -6.96 18.78 3.89
N ARG A 60 -7.33 17.74 3.12
CA ARG A 60 -7.72 17.83 1.71
C ARG A 60 -9.16 18.30 1.58
N ASP A 61 -9.37 19.25 0.69
CA ASP A 61 -10.70 19.70 0.28
C ASP A 61 -11.24 18.84 -0.87
N LYS A 62 -12.21 17.96 -0.56
CA LYS A 62 -12.84 17.08 -1.55
C LYS A 62 -13.63 17.82 -2.65
N SER A 63 -14.00 19.07 -2.42
CA SER A 63 -14.71 19.88 -3.43
C SER A 63 -13.79 20.36 -4.55
N ARG A 64 -12.47 20.18 -4.42
CA ARG A 64 -11.49 20.54 -5.45
C ARG A 64 -11.06 19.31 -6.24
N LYS A 65 -10.97 19.47 -7.56
CA LYS A 65 -10.51 18.42 -8.48
C LYS A 65 -8.99 18.20 -8.41
N ALA A 66 -8.23 19.24 -8.13
CA ALA A 66 -6.78 19.14 -8.00
C ALA A 66 -6.43 18.53 -6.63
N GLU A 67 -5.61 17.48 -6.63
CA GLU A 67 -5.04 16.93 -5.40
C GLU A 67 -4.06 17.93 -4.76
N PRO A 68 -4.03 18.04 -3.43
CA PRO A 68 -3.13 18.94 -2.74
C PRO A 68 -1.69 18.47 -2.89
N VAL A 69 -0.80 19.41 -3.22
CA VAL A 69 0.64 19.18 -3.12
C VAL A 69 1.01 19.28 -1.64
N TRP A 70 1.54 18.20 -1.08
CA TRP A 70 1.95 18.18 0.32
C TRP A 70 3.03 19.22 0.60
N ASP A 71 2.78 20.05 1.62
CA ASP A 71 3.73 20.97 2.21
C ASP A 71 3.54 20.94 3.74
N PRO A 72 4.60 20.77 4.54
CA PRO A 72 4.49 20.58 5.98
C PRO A 72 3.98 21.82 6.73
N HIS A 73 4.11 23.02 6.15
CA HIS A 73 3.61 24.25 6.76
C HIS A 73 2.10 24.44 6.54
N THR A 74 1.58 24.01 5.40
CA THR A 74 0.15 24.11 5.07
C THR A 74 -0.65 22.85 5.40
N HIS A 75 0.02 21.70 5.53
CA HIS A 75 -0.57 20.41 5.89
C HIS A 75 0.13 19.77 7.10
N PRO A 76 0.20 20.46 8.26
CA PRO A 76 0.92 19.98 9.43
C PRO A 76 0.35 18.66 10.00
N GLY A 77 -0.95 18.40 9.78
CA GLY A 77 -1.66 17.21 10.21
C GLY A 77 -1.51 16.00 9.27
N SER A 78 -0.84 16.15 8.13
CA SER A 78 -0.72 15.11 7.11
C SER A 78 0.73 14.78 6.73
N TRP A 79 0.92 13.58 6.19
CA TRP A 79 2.10 13.20 5.42
C TRP A 79 1.78 13.28 3.93
N ARG A 80 2.82 13.32 3.08
CA ARG A 80 2.64 13.10 1.65
C ARG A 80 2.32 11.63 1.40
N ALA A 81 1.35 11.39 0.53
CA ALA A 81 0.96 10.06 0.08
C ALA A 81 1.04 9.97 -1.44
N VAL A 82 1.74 8.95 -1.94
CA VAL A 82 1.85 8.67 -3.37
C VAL A 82 1.20 7.33 -3.66
N TRP A 83 0.20 7.31 -4.53
CA TRP A 83 -0.49 6.10 -4.97
C TRP A 83 -0.18 5.79 -6.42
N VAL A 84 0.08 4.53 -6.72
CA VAL A 84 0.35 4.05 -8.07
C VAL A 84 -0.58 2.89 -8.41
N TYR A 85 -1.12 2.92 -9.61
CA TYR A 85 -1.89 1.80 -10.16
C TYR A 85 -1.04 0.97 -11.13
N SER A 86 -1.17 -0.36 -11.03
CA SER A 86 -0.58 -1.31 -11.98
C SER A 86 -1.57 -2.39 -12.38
N LYS A 87 -1.77 -2.59 -13.68
CA LYS A 87 -2.58 -3.69 -14.26
C LYS A 87 -2.03 -5.06 -13.87
N LYS A 88 -0.70 -5.23 -13.87
CA LYS A 88 -0.03 -6.47 -13.43
C LYS A 88 -0.32 -6.79 -11.97
N ARG A 89 -0.40 -5.77 -11.11
CA ARG A 89 -0.80 -5.95 -9.72
C ARG A 89 -2.30 -6.25 -9.62
N ALA A 90 -3.13 -5.50 -10.34
CA ALA A 90 -4.59 -5.71 -10.36
C ALA A 90 -4.96 -7.15 -10.73
N ALA A 91 -4.31 -7.75 -11.74
CA ALA A 91 -4.53 -9.15 -12.10
C ALA A 91 -4.22 -10.13 -10.96
N ARG A 92 -3.09 -9.96 -10.26
CA ARG A 92 -2.69 -10.81 -9.13
C ARG A 92 -3.59 -10.61 -7.90
N ASP A 93 -3.92 -9.36 -7.59
CA ASP A 93 -4.83 -9.03 -6.50
C ASP A 93 -6.21 -9.65 -6.75
N ASN A 94 -6.73 -9.57 -7.99
CA ASN A 94 -7.99 -10.19 -8.40
C ASN A 94 -8.00 -11.72 -8.25
N GLN A 95 -6.90 -12.39 -8.60
CA GLN A 95 -6.78 -13.84 -8.38
C GLN A 95 -6.88 -14.17 -6.88
N THR A 96 -6.20 -13.39 -6.04
CA THR A 96 -6.24 -13.54 -4.59
C THR A 96 -7.65 -13.28 -4.03
N LEU A 97 -8.32 -12.22 -4.48
CA LEU A 97 -9.68 -11.90 -4.08
C LEU A 97 -10.69 -12.98 -4.52
N THR A 98 -10.52 -13.54 -5.71
CA THR A 98 -11.34 -14.66 -6.20
C THR A 98 -11.18 -15.88 -5.29
N ALA A 99 -9.95 -16.24 -4.94
CA ALA A 99 -9.69 -17.35 -4.02
C ALA A 99 -10.29 -17.11 -2.62
N GLN A 100 -10.21 -15.88 -2.10
CA GLN A 100 -10.83 -15.50 -0.83
C GLN A 100 -12.36 -15.58 -0.89
N THR A 101 -12.95 -15.10 -1.99
CA THR A 101 -14.41 -15.15 -2.22
C THR A 101 -14.90 -16.60 -2.32
N ASN A 102 -14.19 -17.47 -3.02
CA ASN A 102 -14.53 -18.89 -3.12
C ASN A 102 -14.41 -19.59 -1.75
N ARG A 103 -13.43 -19.21 -0.93
CA ARG A 103 -13.33 -19.71 0.44
C ARG A 103 -14.52 -19.27 1.30
N ALA A 104 -14.95 -18.02 1.18
CA ALA A 104 -16.14 -17.51 1.87
C ALA A 104 -17.40 -18.29 1.49
N ARG A 105 -17.59 -18.56 0.19
CA ARG A 105 -18.70 -19.38 -0.30
C ARG A 105 -18.69 -20.81 0.25
N ALA A 106 -17.53 -21.46 0.25
CA ALA A 106 -17.40 -22.82 0.81
C ALA A 106 -17.70 -22.87 2.31
N VAL A 107 -17.37 -21.82 3.06
CA VAL A 107 -17.73 -21.71 4.49
C VAL A 107 -19.24 -21.55 4.68
N ILE A 108 -19.89 -20.70 3.89
CA ILE A 108 -21.34 -20.52 3.92
C ILE A 108 -22.06 -21.82 3.56
N ALA A 109 -21.52 -22.59 2.60
CA ALA A 109 -22.04 -23.90 2.22
C ALA A 109 -21.78 -25.02 3.27
N GLY A 110 -21.05 -24.73 4.35
CA GLY A 110 -20.70 -25.73 5.39
C GLY A 110 -19.59 -26.69 4.99
N GLU A 111 -18.94 -26.49 3.84
CA GLU A 111 -17.86 -27.35 3.33
C GLU A 111 -16.51 -27.11 4.03
N LYS A 112 -16.35 -25.95 4.69
CA LYS A 112 -15.13 -25.54 5.39
C LYS A 112 -15.42 -24.93 6.75
N HIS A 113 -14.49 -25.09 7.68
CA HIS A 113 -14.58 -24.46 8.99
C HIS A 113 -14.55 -22.92 8.90
N PRO A 114 -15.42 -22.22 9.64
CA PRO A 114 -15.63 -20.78 9.48
C PRO A 114 -14.51 -19.87 10.02
N LYS A 115 -13.58 -20.38 10.83
CA LYS A 115 -12.71 -19.55 11.66
C LYS A 115 -11.82 -18.61 10.84
N GLY A 116 -12.10 -17.30 10.91
CA GLY A 116 -11.29 -16.23 10.32
C GLY A 116 -11.47 -16.02 8.81
N THR A 117 -12.59 -16.47 8.23
CA THR A 117 -12.81 -16.34 6.78
C THR A 117 -13.25 -14.93 6.39
N ARG A 118 -12.40 -14.23 5.63
CA ARG A 118 -12.70 -12.92 5.04
C ARG A 118 -13.92 -12.99 4.12
N PHE A 119 -14.73 -11.93 4.09
CA PHE A 119 -15.96 -11.78 3.29
C PHE A 119 -17.15 -12.64 3.73
N VAL A 120 -17.13 -13.19 4.94
CA VAL A 120 -18.30 -13.76 5.58
C VAL A 120 -18.78 -12.79 6.65
N THR A 121 -20.07 -12.49 6.64
CA THR A 121 -20.76 -11.72 7.69
C THR A 121 -21.96 -12.51 8.20
N VAL A 122 -22.54 -12.10 9.32
CA VAL A 122 -23.74 -12.73 9.88
C VAL A 122 -24.92 -11.79 9.69
N HIS A 123 -26.00 -12.30 9.09
CA HIS A 123 -27.26 -11.59 8.94
C HIS A 123 -28.38 -12.45 9.51
N GLN A 124 -29.09 -11.94 10.52
CA GLN A 124 -30.19 -12.67 11.20
C GLN A 124 -29.81 -14.06 11.73
N GLY A 125 -28.53 -14.26 12.09
CA GLY A 125 -28.02 -15.54 12.59
C GLY A 125 -27.40 -16.43 11.52
N ASP A 126 -27.62 -16.14 10.24
CA ASP A 126 -27.07 -16.91 9.13
C ASP A 126 -25.78 -16.30 8.60
N GLN A 127 -24.84 -17.16 8.21
CA GLN A 127 -23.62 -16.74 7.53
C GLN A 127 -23.94 -16.39 6.08
N VAL A 128 -23.65 -15.15 5.69
CA VAL A 128 -23.89 -14.62 4.35
C VAL A 128 -22.63 -13.98 3.78
N LEU A 129 -22.60 -13.83 2.46
CA LEU A 129 -21.48 -13.23 1.77
C LEU A 129 -21.50 -11.70 1.95
N ASP A 130 -20.38 -11.12 2.37
CA ASP A 130 -20.22 -9.67 2.47
C ASP A 130 -19.88 -9.06 1.10
N GLU A 131 -20.91 -8.88 0.28
CA GLU A 131 -20.77 -8.35 -1.09
C GLU A 131 -20.21 -6.93 -1.11
N ALA A 132 -20.55 -6.10 -0.12
CA ALA A 132 -20.07 -4.72 -0.03
C ALA A 132 -18.55 -4.67 0.22
N SER A 133 -18.03 -5.51 1.10
CA SER A 133 -16.59 -5.62 1.32
C SER A 133 -15.85 -6.21 0.12
N ILE A 134 -16.47 -7.13 -0.63
CA ILE A 134 -15.90 -7.66 -1.88
C ILE A 134 -15.81 -6.56 -2.93
N ALA A 135 -16.90 -5.81 -3.15
CA ALA A 135 -16.94 -4.71 -4.10
C ALA A 135 -15.88 -3.65 -3.76
N ARG A 136 -15.77 -3.29 -2.49
CA ARG A 136 -14.73 -2.37 -1.99
C ARG A 136 -13.32 -2.91 -2.20
N ALA A 137 -13.08 -4.20 -1.96
CA ALA A 137 -11.77 -4.80 -2.20
C ALA A 137 -11.42 -4.81 -3.70
N ARG A 138 -12.42 -5.04 -4.56
CA ARG A 138 -12.27 -5.03 -6.02
C ARG A 138 -11.97 -3.64 -6.58
N SER A 139 -12.59 -2.57 -6.07
CA SER A 139 -12.31 -1.21 -6.56
C SER A 139 -10.90 -0.72 -6.24
N LEU A 140 -10.22 -1.36 -5.29
CA LEU A 140 -8.87 -0.96 -4.85
C LEU A 140 -7.74 -1.78 -5.48
N VAL A 141 -8.04 -2.85 -6.23
CA VAL A 141 -7.02 -3.74 -6.81
C VAL A 141 -6.01 -2.97 -7.65
N GLY A 142 -4.76 -3.40 -7.63
CA GLY A 142 -3.72 -2.76 -8.43
C GLY A 142 -3.14 -1.48 -7.82
N LEU A 143 -3.80 -0.88 -6.82
CA LEU A 143 -3.26 0.26 -6.09
C LEU A 143 -2.16 -0.15 -5.12
N LYS A 144 -1.07 0.63 -5.13
CA LYS A 144 0.00 0.57 -4.15
C LYS A 144 0.30 1.98 -3.68
N GLY A 145 0.23 2.21 -2.37
CA GLY A 145 0.52 3.50 -1.77
C GLY A 145 1.89 3.54 -1.10
N TYR A 146 2.41 4.75 -0.96
CA TYR A 146 3.65 5.11 -0.28
C TYR A 146 3.40 6.36 0.56
N VAL A 147 4.00 6.42 1.75
CA VAL A 147 3.95 7.59 2.63
C VAL A 147 5.36 8.12 2.85
N THR A 148 5.52 9.44 2.77
CA THR A 148 6.83 10.10 2.91
C THR A 148 6.70 11.48 3.55
N ASN A 149 7.78 11.93 4.21
CA ASN A 149 7.97 13.31 4.64
C ASN A 149 8.89 14.11 3.68
N ILE A 150 9.11 13.62 2.46
CA ILE A 150 9.92 14.29 1.43
C ILE A 150 9.01 15.17 0.55
N PRO A 151 9.22 16.50 0.52
CA PRO A 151 8.47 17.41 -0.33
C PRO A 151 8.60 17.09 -1.83
N SER A 152 7.54 17.36 -2.60
CA SER A 152 7.51 17.13 -4.05
C SER A 152 8.61 17.85 -4.83
N ARG A 153 9.03 19.03 -4.35
CA ARG A 153 10.14 19.81 -4.91
C ARG A 153 11.52 19.16 -4.74
N LEU A 154 11.67 18.26 -3.77
CA LEU A 154 12.92 17.53 -3.52
C LEU A 154 12.92 16.16 -4.18
N MET A 155 11.76 15.51 -4.26
CA MET A 155 11.62 14.19 -4.88
C MET A 155 10.24 14.07 -5.54
N GLY A 156 10.23 13.83 -6.85
CA GLY A 156 8.99 13.67 -7.61
C GLY A 156 8.24 12.39 -7.21
N ALA A 157 6.94 12.32 -7.49
CA ALA A 157 6.13 11.15 -7.11
C ALA A 157 6.64 9.84 -7.74
N ALA A 158 7.04 9.88 -9.01
CA ALA A 158 7.64 8.73 -9.69
C ALA A 158 8.98 8.30 -9.05
N GLU A 159 9.76 9.27 -8.57
CA GLU A 159 11.04 9.03 -7.91
C GLU A 159 10.87 8.46 -6.50
N VAL A 160 9.83 8.86 -5.77
CA VAL A 160 9.45 8.22 -4.49
C VAL A 160 9.18 6.73 -4.72
N VAL A 161 8.46 6.42 -5.80
CA VAL A 161 8.09 5.04 -6.16
C VAL A 161 9.33 4.23 -6.53
N SER A 162 10.18 4.75 -7.42
CA SER A 162 11.42 4.06 -7.82
C SER A 162 12.38 3.88 -6.64
N SER A 163 12.59 4.91 -5.82
CA SER A 163 13.48 4.85 -4.64
C SER A 163 13.02 3.79 -3.63
N TYR A 164 11.71 3.63 -3.45
CA TYR A 164 11.17 2.54 -2.63
C TYR A 164 11.44 1.16 -3.24
N HIS A 165 11.42 1.03 -4.56
CA HIS A 165 11.75 -0.22 -5.24
C HIS A 165 13.25 -0.55 -5.16
N GLU A 166 14.13 0.45 -5.22
CA GLU A 166 15.58 0.25 -5.09
C GLU A 166 16.00 -0.25 -3.69
N LEU A 167 15.28 0.13 -2.63
CA LEU A 167 15.47 -0.46 -1.29
C LEU A 167 15.37 -1.99 -1.31
N TRP A 168 14.49 -2.54 -2.15
CA TRP A 168 14.33 -3.99 -2.29
C TRP A 168 15.52 -4.64 -3.01
N HIS A 169 16.19 -3.95 -3.94
CA HIS A 169 17.41 -4.45 -4.59
C HIS A 169 18.60 -4.49 -3.63
N VAL A 170 18.71 -3.51 -2.73
CA VAL A 170 19.73 -3.49 -1.68
C VAL A 170 19.53 -4.66 -0.70
N GLU A 171 18.30 -4.89 -0.25
CA GLU A 171 17.97 -6.03 0.63
C GLU A 171 18.19 -7.40 -0.06
N GLN A 172 17.84 -7.55 -1.34
CA GLN A 172 18.16 -8.77 -2.11
C GLN A 172 19.66 -9.01 -2.24
N SER A 173 20.44 -7.95 -2.49
CA SER A 173 21.90 -8.06 -2.62
C SER A 173 22.54 -8.58 -1.33
N PHE A 174 22.05 -8.16 -0.16
CA PHE A 174 22.52 -8.70 1.13
C PHE A 174 22.07 -10.14 1.38
N ALA A 175 20.87 -10.52 0.95
CA ALA A 175 20.40 -11.90 1.06
C ALA A 175 21.21 -12.85 0.18
N ASP A 176 21.55 -12.43 -1.05
CA ASP A 176 22.40 -13.19 -1.97
C ASP A 176 23.86 -13.26 -1.47
N GLU A 177 24.37 -12.18 -0.87
CA GLU A 177 25.71 -12.15 -0.26
C GLU A 177 25.82 -13.09 0.95
N GLN A 178 24.78 -13.16 1.80
CA GLN A 178 24.71 -14.12 2.92
C GLN A 178 24.47 -15.56 2.46
N ALA A 179 23.83 -15.77 1.31
CA ALA A 179 23.58 -17.09 0.73
C ALA A 179 24.77 -17.63 -0.09
N ARG A 180 25.79 -16.81 -0.36
CA ARG A 180 27.00 -17.22 -1.08
C ARG A 180 27.85 -18.12 -0.17
N PRO A 181 28.15 -19.38 -0.55
CA PRO A 181 29.03 -20.21 0.26
C PRO A 181 30.42 -19.54 0.37
N GLU A 182 30.99 -19.54 1.58
CA GLU A 182 32.38 -19.12 1.78
C GLU A 182 33.28 -19.89 0.80
N SER A 183 34.22 -19.19 0.17
CA SER A 183 35.07 -19.75 -0.89
C SER A 183 35.67 -21.10 -0.49
N PRO A 184 35.81 -22.07 -1.43
CA PRO A 184 36.35 -23.37 -1.09
C PRO A 184 37.80 -23.26 -0.57
N PRO A 185 38.23 -24.19 0.30
CA PRO A 185 39.52 -24.10 0.97
C PRO A 185 40.67 -24.07 -0.05
N ARG A 186 41.69 -23.28 0.30
CA ARG A 186 42.91 -23.03 -0.47
C ARG A 186 43.46 -24.32 -1.08
N LEU A 187 43.74 -24.29 -2.39
CA LEU A 187 44.53 -25.30 -3.08
C LEU A 187 45.86 -25.53 -2.34
N PRO A 188 46.32 -26.79 -2.16
CA PRO A 188 47.58 -27.07 -1.51
C PRO A 188 48.76 -26.55 -2.35
N PRO A 189 49.90 -26.20 -1.73
CA PRO A 189 51.07 -25.75 -2.47
C PRO A 189 51.59 -26.90 -3.34
N HIS A 190 51.86 -26.60 -4.61
CA HIS A 190 52.52 -27.52 -5.53
C HIS A 190 53.98 -27.77 -5.10
N PRO A 191 54.54 -28.96 -5.43
CA PRO A 191 55.88 -29.37 -5.00
C PRO A 191 57.01 -28.54 -5.60
#